data_AF-A0A8H5M973-F1
#
_entry.id   AF-A0A8H5M973-F1
#
_cell.length_a   1.000
_cell.length_b   1.000
_cell.length_c   1.000
_cell.angle_alpha   90.00
_cell.angle_beta   90.00
_cell.angle_gamma   90.00
#
_symmetry.space_group_name_H-M   'P 1'
#
loop_
_entity.id
_entity.type
_entity.pdbx_description
1 polymer ?
#
loop_
_entity_poly.entity_id
_entity_poly.type
_entity_poly.pdbx_seq_one_letter_code
_entity_poly.pdbx_strand_id
1 'polypeptide(L)'
;MSTATLPLSRVTSMGWPSGTGLEYYDEGAQRISNLIDEGLKQEAIRRKEARKREVRVLILGQAESGKSTLHKQFQLFYASHTLERERPSWRAVVYLNIIRATRMIVDTLQYEVAQSIDSPPDPDFPITKGIQDEITAMVTALKPLLDAELPLSSELNGGLSGRASAYARSGWQSLINPRRASSDTLPDLTPRASWVSDILKAAKGGVETLWRYPLVASLLARRKLLLEESAPYFLSNADRICYPDYIPTTEDILHARMQTLGVVEHSLSVHQAGKEYTWRMFDVGGARGQRNAWIPYFDDATAIIFLGLSYCNSL
;
A
#
# COMPACT_ATOMS: atom_id res chain seq x y z
N MET A 1 -2.82 76.71 -43.27
CA MET A 1 -2.08 76.63 -41.99
C MET A 1 -1.55 75.20 -41.88
N SER A 2 -0.41 74.96 -42.52
CA SER A 2 0.93 74.87 -41.90
C SER A 2 1.24 73.44 -41.46
N THR A 3 1.72 72.67 -42.43
CA THR A 3 2.55 71.48 -42.23
C THR A 3 3.96 71.94 -41.87
N ALA A 4 4.52 71.42 -40.78
CA ALA A 4 5.92 71.60 -40.41
C ALA A 4 6.52 70.26 -39.94
N THR A 5 7.47 69.78 -40.73
CA THR A 5 8.44 68.71 -40.48
C THR A 5 9.48 69.13 -39.43
N LEU A 6 10.11 68.19 -38.70
CA LEU A 6 11.54 68.13 -38.25
C LEU A 6 11.72 67.00 -37.17
N PRO A 7 12.93 66.49 -36.85
CA PRO A 7 13.73 65.51 -37.62
C PRO A 7 14.17 64.25 -36.80
N LEU A 8 14.69 63.22 -37.49
CA LEU A 8 15.40 62.09 -36.87
C LEU A 8 16.70 62.58 -36.18
N SER A 9 16.93 62.18 -34.92
CA SER A 9 18.24 62.29 -34.27
C SER A 9 18.65 61.00 -33.56
N ARG A 10 19.77 60.47 -34.06
CA ARG A 10 20.82 59.59 -33.46
C ARG A 10 20.45 58.68 -32.30
N VAL A 11 20.51 57.37 -32.57
CA VAL A 11 20.88 56.34 -31.59
C VAL A 11 22.34 56.61 -31.17
N THR A 12 22.52 57.14 -29.96
CA THR A 12 23.82 57.16 -29.28
C THR A 12 24.03 55.82 -28.57
N SER A 13 25.12 55.14 -28.91
CA SER A 13 25.62 53.95 -28.22
C SER A 13 25.80 54.23 -26.73
N MET A 14 24.99 53.61 -25.87
CA MET A 14 25.31 53.50 -24.45
C MET A 14 26.46 52.50 -24.31
N GLY A 15 27.65 53.03 -24.06
CA GLY A 15 28.83 52.26 -23.70
C GLY A 15 28.60 51.47 -22.41
N TRP A 16 29.14 50.26 -22.39
CA TRP A 16 29.26 49.45 -21.19
C TRP A 16 30.08 50.22 -20.13
N PRO A 17 29.65 50.27 -18.85
CA PRO A 17 30.40 50.97 -17.83
C PRO A 17 31.72 50.26 -17.57
N SER A 18 32.82 50.97 -17.82
CA SER A 18 34.19 50.54 -17.59
C SER A 18 34.52 50.48 -16.09
N GLY A 19 34.90 49.29 -15.62
CA GLY A 19 35.98 49.08 -14.64
C GLY A 19 35.78 49.61 -13.23
N THR A 20 34.82 49.05 -12.47
CA THR A 20 34.83 48.95 -10.98
C THR A 20 33.59 48.21 -10.45
N GLY A 21 32.47 48.25 -11.19
CA GLY A 21 31.24 47.54 -10.81
C GLY A 21 31.32 46.02 -10.98
N LEU A 22 31.98 45.54 -12.05
CA LEU A 22 32.07 44.10 -12.33
C LEU A 22 32.85 43.33 -11.24
N GLU A 23 33.96 43.88 -10.73
CA GLU A 23 34.77 43.24 -9.68
C GLU A 23 34.02 43.10 -8.35
N TYR A 24 33.14 44.05 -8.01
CA TYR A 24 32.34 43.98 -6.78
C TYR A 24 31.18 42.97 -6.88
N TYR A 25 30.56 42.85 -8.06
CA TYR A 25 29.60 41.78 -8.35
C TYR A 25 30.27 40.41 -8.37
N ASP A 26 31.51 40.33 -8.83
CA ASP A 26 32.32 39.09 -8.88
C ASP A 26 32.78 38.66 -7.49
N GLU A 27 33.26 39.58 -6.63
CA GLU A 27 33.62 39.26 -5.24
C GLU A 27 32.41 38.84 -4.39
N GLY A 28 31.27 39.52 -4.55
CA GLY A 28 30.03 39.16 -3.87
C GLY A 28 29.50 37.79 -4.32
N ALA A 29 29.53 37.53 -5.63
CA ALA A 29 29.16 36.23 -6.19
C ALA A 29 30.14 35.13 -5.76
N GLN A 30 31.45 35.40 -5.71
CA GLN A 30 32.47 34.45 -5.28
C GLN A 30 32.31 34.11 -3.80
N ARG A 31 31.98 35.09 -2.93
CA ARG A 31 31.66 34.83 -1.52
C ARG A 31 30.43 33.95 -1.36
N ILE A 32 29.36 34.23 -2.11
CA ILE A 32 28.14 33.40 -2.10
C ILE A 32 28.43 31.99 -2.62
N SER A 33 29.19 31.86 -3.71
CA SER A 33 29.62 30.57 -4.27
C SER A 33 30.42 29.77 -3.25
N ASN A 34 31.40 30.39 -2.59
CA ASN A 34 32.22 29.74 -1.58
C ASN A 34 31.37 29.25 -0.39
N LEU A 35 30.38 30.04 0.06
CA LEU A 35 29.44 29.64 1.12
C LEU A 35 28.57 28.45 0.70
N ILE A 36 28.09 28.45 -0.55
CA ILE A 36 27.32 27.33 -1.11
C ILE A 36 28.20 26.07 -1.18
N ASP A 37 29.42 26.19 -1.71
CA ASP A 37 30.37 25.07 -1.84
C ASP A 37 30.76 24.49 -0.48
N GLU A 38 30.93 25.33 0.53
CA GLU A 38 31.19 24.90 1.90
C GLU A 38 29.98 24.18 2.51
N GLY A 39 28.76 24.70 2.28
CA GLY A 39 27.53 24.03 2.64
C GLY A 39 27.37 22.65 1.98
N LEU A 40 27.66 22.55 0.68
CA LEU A 40 27.64 21.30 -0.08
C LEU A 40 28.68 20.30 0.45
N LYS A 41 29.87 20.76 0.81
CA LYS A 41 30.90 19.90 1.43
C LYS A 41 30.45 19.35 2.78
N GLN A 42 29.87 20.18 3.65
CA GLN A 42 29.35 19.72 4.93
C GLN A 42 28.21 18.71 4.77
N GLU A 43 27.28 18.97 3.85
CA GLU A 43 26.19 18.03 3.55
C GLU A 43 26.72 16.72 2.94
N ALA A 44 27.74 16.79 2.08
CA ALA A 44 28.38 15.59 1.52
C ALA A 44 29.08 14.75 2.59
N ILE A 45 29.76 15.37 3.57
CA ILE A 45 30.38 14.67 4.70
C ILE A 45 29.29 14.00 5.54
N ARG A 46 28.25 14.74 5.93
CA ARG A 46 27.11 14.22 6.70
C ARG A 46 26.44 13.05 5.99
N ARG A 47 26.17 13.19 4.69
CA ARG A 47 25.57 12.14 3.86
C ARG A 47 26.49 10.93 3.74
N LYS A 48 27.80 11.11 3.63
CA LYS A 48 28.78 10.02 3.60
C LYS A 48 28.83 9.28 4.94
N GLU A 49 28.80 9.98 6.06
CA GLU A 49 28.74 9.38 7.39
C GLU A 49 27.44 8.65 7.65
N ALA A 50 26.29 9.23 7.25
CA ALA A 50 25.00 8.56 7.30
C ALA A 50 24.99 7.30 6.43
N ARG A 51 25.53 7.36 5.20
CA ARG A 51 25.63 6.21 4.29
C ARG A 51 26.50 5.08 4.86
N LYS A 52 27.52 5.38 5.66
CA LYS A 52 28.33 4.35 6.36
C LYS A 52 27.54 3.57 7.41
N ARG A 53 26.48 4.16 7.97
CA ARG A 53 25.59 3.54 8.97
C ARG A 53 24.26 3.09 8.36
N GLU A 54 24.18 3.05 7.04
CA GLU A 54 22.98 2.68 6.29
C GLU A 54 23.14 1.25 5.74
N VAL A 55 22.17 0.39 6.06
CA VAL A 55 22.11 -0.98 5.55
C VAL A 55 20.95 -1.05 4.57
N ARG A 56 21.24 -1.25 3.28
CA ARG A 56 20.23 -1.42 2.24
C ARG A 56 19.94 -2.89 2.00
N VAL A 57 18.71 -3.34 2.28
CA VAL A 57 18.28 -4.73 2.13
C VAL A 57 17.23 -4.81 1.03
N LEU A 58 17.51 -5.57 -0.02
CA LEU A 58 16.56 -5.84 -1.09
C LEU A 58 15.86 -7.18 -0.85
N ILE A 59 14.53 -7.19 -0.78
CA ILE A 59 13.74 -8.41 -0.55
C ILE A 59 13.16 -8.89 -1.88
N LEU A 60 13.59 -10.06 -2.34
CA LEU A 60 13.18 -10.67 -3.61
C LEU A 60 12.38 -11.95 -3.39
N GLY A 61 11.63 -12.36 -4.40
CA GLY A 61 10.83 -13.58 -4.36
C GLY A 61 9.62 -13.53 -5.29
N GLN A 62 9.06 -14.71 -5.59
CA GLN A 62 7.85 -14.82 -6.40
C GLN A 62 6.68 -14.07 -5.75
N ALA A 63 5.61 -13.81 -6.51
CA ALA A 63 4.37 -13.32 -5.90
C ALA A 63 3.98 -14.29 -4.76
N GLU A 64 3.44 -13.75 -3.67
CA GLU A 64 2.94 -14.55 -2.53
C GLU A 64 4.01 -15.29 -1.70
N SER A 65 5.30 -15.11 -1.96
CA SER A 65 6.38 -15.76 -1.19
C SER A 65 6.59 -15.21 0.24
N GLY A 66 5.68 -14.37 0.76
CA GLY A 66 5.77 -13.83 2.12
C GLY A 66 6.68 -12.60 2.31
N LYS A 67 7.13 -11.92 1.24
CA LYS A 67 8.03 -10.73 1.34
C LYS A 67 7.50 -9.62 2.23
N SER A 68 6.27 -9.20 2.00
CA SER A 68 5.64 -8.15 2.80
C SER A 68 5.40 -8.61 4.24
N THR A 69 5.17 -9.90 4.46
CA THR A 69 5.06 -10.50 5.81
C THR A 69 6.40 -10.43 6.54
N LEU A 70 7.50 -10.81 5.88
CA LEU A 70 8.85 -10.68 6.43
C LEU A 70 9.14 -9.22 6.80
N HIS A 71 8.80 -8.28 5.92
CA HIS A 71 8.99 -6.87 6.22
C HIS A 71 8.23 -6.42 7.48
N LYS A 72 6.96 -6.77 7.62
CA LYS A 72 6.17 -6.44 8.82
C LYS A 72 6.75 -7.06 10.09
N GLN A 73 7.33 -8.26 10.01
CA GLN A 73 8.02 -8.89 11.14
C GLN A 73 9.25 -8.08 11.56
N PHE A 74 10.03 -7.55 10.60
CA PHE A 74 11.13 -6.63 10.90
C PHE A 74 10.64 -5.33 11.56
N GLN A 75 9.51 -4.77 11.08
CA GLN A 75 8.90 -3.60 11.72
C GLN A 75 8.47 -3.91 13.16
N LEU A 76 7.85 -5.06 13.41
CA LEU A 76 7.44 -5.47 14.75
C LEU A 76 8.64 -5.59 15.70
N PHE A 77 9.75 -6.16 15.23
CA PHE A 77 10.92 -6.40 16.06
C PHE A 77 11.72 -5.12 16.36
N TYR A 78 11.91 -4.25 15.36
CA TYR A 78 12.80 -3.08 15.49
C TYR A 78 12.06 -1.74 15.66
N ALA A 79 10.77 -1.67 15.33
CA ALA A 79 9.99 -0.43 15.31
C ALA A 79 8.54 -0.64 15.80
N SER A 80 8.35 -1.45 16.85
CA SER A 80 7.03 -1.74 17.45
C SER A 80 6.22 -0.48 17.78
N HIS A 81 6.87 0.55 18.35
CA HIS A 81 6.24 1.83 18.69
C HIS A 81 5.67 2.58 17.47
N THR A 82 6.29 2.42 16.29
CA THR A 82 5.78 2.97 15.03
C THR A 82 4.57 2.19 14.57
N LEU A 83 4.64 0.85 14.65
CA LEU A 83 3.51 -0.02 14.32
C LEU A 83 2.27 0.29 15.18
N GLU A 84 2.45 0.52 16.49
CA GLU A 84 1.36 0.93 17.40
C GLU A 84 0.63 2.20 16.93
N ARG A 85 1.40 3.21 16.50
CA ARG A 85 0.84 4.48 16.01
C ARG A 85 0.08 4.31 14.70
N GLU A 86 0.49 3.36 13.88
CA GLU A 86 -0.08 3.08 12.58
C GLU A 86 -1.30 2.14 12.64
N ARG A 87 -1.56 1.47 13.78
CA ARG A 87 -2.67 0.50 13.93
C ARG A 87 -4.02 1.01 13.44
N PRO A 88 -4.46 2.25 13.77
CA PRO A 88 -5.76 2.73 13.30
C PRO A 88 -5.83 2.81 11.77
N SER A 89 -4.72 3.16 11.12
CA SER A 89 -4.63 3.21 9.66
C SER A 89 -4.80 1.82 9.06
N TRP A 90 -4.32 0.75 9.73
CA TRP A 90 -4.45 -0.64 9.26
C TRP A 90 -5.89 -1.16 9.15
N ARG A 91 -6.86 -0.48 9.79
CA ARG A 91 -8.25 -0.90 9.86
C ARG A 91 -8.90 -1.06 8.48
N ALA A 92 -8.68 -0.09 7.60
CA ALA A 92 -9.33 -0.07 6.30
C ALA A 92 -8.80 -1.18 5.34
N VAL A 93 -7.54 -1.63 5.49
CA VAL A 93 -7.03 -2.80 4.76
C VAL A 93 -7.64 -4.07 5.28
N VAL A 94 -7.72 -4.25 6.60
CA VAL A 94 -8.35 -5.44 7.18
C VAL A 94 -9.81 -5.56 6.71
N TYR A 95 -10.53 -4.44 6.70
CA TYR A 95 -11.90 -4.38 6.17
C TYR A 95 -11.96 -4.81 4.71
N LEU A 96 -11.04 -4.31 3.88
CA LEU A 96 -10.98 -4.71 2.48
C LEU A 96 -10.65 -6.20 2.31
N ASN A 97 -9.78 -6.79 3.15
CA ASN A 97 -9.50 -8.21 3.10
C ASN A 97 -10.73 -9.06 3.43
N ILE A 98 -11.54 -8.67 4.43
CA ILE A 98 -12.82 -9.34 4.73
C ILE A 98 -13.80 -9.21 3.56
N ILE A 99 -13.96 -8.00 3.02
CA ILE A 99 -14.90 -7.75 1.91
C ILE A 99 -14.54 -8.62 0.70
N ARG A 100 -13.26 -8.71 0.35
CA ARG A 100 -12.77 -9.55 -0.75
C ARG A 100 -12.94 -11.03 -0.50
N ALA A 101 -12.61 -11.50 0.71
CA ALA A 101 -12.83 -12.88 1.09
C ALA A 101 -14.31 -13.25 0.96
N THR A 102 -15.20 -12.38 1.45
CA THR A 102 -16.65 -12.54 1.35
C THR A 102 -17.12 -12.56 -0.10
N ARG A 103 -16.65 -11.62 -0.92
CA ARG A 103 -16.97 -11.56 -2.36
C ARG A 103 -16.58 -12.84 -3.09
N MET A 104 -15.36 -13.32 -2.85
CA MET A 104 -14.87 -14.53 -3.51
C MET A 104 -15.73 -15.76 -3.22
N ILE A 105 -16.22 -15.88 -1.98
CA ILE A 105 -17.16 -16.94 -1.62
C ILE A 105 -18.49 -16.73 -2.35
N VAL A 106 -19.05 -15.52 -2.31
CA VAL A 106 -20.33 -15.20 -2.95
C VAL A 106 -20.30 -15.48 -4.46
N ASP A 107 -19.28 -14.98 -5.17
CA ASP A 107 -19.11 -15.17 -6.61
C ASP A 107 -19.02 -16.67 -6.95
N THR A 108 -18.31 -17.45 -6.14
CA THR A 108 -18.18 -18.90 -6.32
C THR A 108 -19.52 -19.62 -6.10
N LEU A 109 -20.27 -19.26 -5.05
CA LEU A 109 -21.59 -19.84 -4.79
C LEU A 109 -22.57 -19.51 -5.93
N GLN A 110 -22.57 -18.27 -6.43
CA GLN A 110 -23.41 -17.88 -7.56
C GLN A 110 -23.05 -18.65 -8.83
N TYR A 111 -21.75 -18.89 -9.06
CA TYR A 111 -21.29 -19.73 -10.17
C TYR A 111 -21.80 -21.17 -10.04
N GLU A 112 -21.68 -21.80 -8.87
CA GLU A 112 -22.18 -23.17 -8.65
C GLU A 112 -23.70 -23.26 -8.81
N VAL A 113 -24.46 -22.26 -8.32
CA VAL A 113 -25.91 -22.17 -8.54
C VAL A 113 -26.22 -22.08 -10.03
N ALA A 114 -25.53 -21.24 -10.79
CA ALA A 114 -25.74 -21.13 -12.23
C ALA A 114 -25.43 -22.46 -12.96
N GLN A 115 -24.34 -23.14 -12.58
CA GLN A 115 -23.97 -24.44 -13.14
C GLN A 115 -25.00 -25.54 -12.84
N SER A 116 -25.65 -25.50 -11.69
CA SER A 116 -26.66 -26.49 -11.31
C SER A 116 -27.93 -26.48 -12.17
N ILE A 117 -28.16 -25.41 -12.95
CA ILE A 117 -29.29 -25.29 -13.87
C ILE A 117 -29.02 -26.07 -15.17
N ASP A 118 -27.79 -25.99 -15.68
CA ASP A 118 -27.40 -26.53 -16.99
C ASP A 118 -26.75 -27.92 -16.91
N SER A 119 -26.31 -28.35 -15.72
CA SER A 119 -25.58 -29.60 -15.51
C SER A 119 -26.34 -30.58 -14.60
N PRO A 120 -26.08 -31.90 -14.71
CA PRO A 120 -26.60 -32.87 -13.75
C PRO A 120 -26.23 -32.49 -12.30
N PRO A 121 -27.13 -32.74 -11.33
CA PRO A 121 -26.86 -32.39 -9.94
C PRO A 121 -25.58 -33.06 -9.44
N ASP A 122 -24.75 -32.30 -8.73
CA ASP A 122 -23.56 -32.82 -8.06
C ASP A 122 -24.00 -33.91 -7.06
N PRO A 123 -23.49 -35.16 -7.20
CA PRO A 123 -23.94 -36.27 -6.36
C PRO A 123 -23.53 -36.10 -4.89
N ASP A 124 -22.48 -35.33 -4.59
CA ASP A 124 -21.99 -35.12 -3.23
C ASP A 124 -22.70 -33.94 -2.55
N PHE A 125 -23.19 -32.98 -3.31
CA PHE A 125 -23.93 -31.83 -2.78
C PHE A 125 -24.92 -31.27 -3.82
N PRO A 126 -26.14 -31.84 -3.93
CA PRO A 126 -27.13 -31.36 -4.88
C PRO A 126 -27.64 -29.97 -4.46
N ILE A 127 -27.53 -28.99 -5.36
CA ILE A 127 -28.09 -27.66 -5.15
C ILE A 127 -29.60 -27.75 -5.36
N THR A 128 -30.34 -27.87 -4.26
CA THR A 128 -31.80 -27.84 -4.27
C THR A 128 -32.32 -26.42 -4.37
N LYS A 129 -33.60 -26.26 -4.73
CA LYS A 129 -34.25 -24.94 -4.75
C LYS A 129 -34.15 -24.21 -3.39
N GLY A 130 -34.27 -24.94 -2.27
CA GLY A 130 -34.12 -24.36 -0.94
C GLY A 130 -32.72 -23.78 -0.70
N ILE A 131 -31.67 -24.50 -1.11
CA ILE A 131 -30.28 -24.04 -1.05
C ILE A 131 -30.08 -22.80 -1.95
N GLN A 132 -30.68 -22.80 -3.14
CA GLN A 132 -30.63 -21.65 -4.05
C GLN A 132 -31.29 -20.40 -3.43
N ASP A 133 -32.44 -20.55 -2.78
CA ASP A 133 -33.14 -19.47 -2.10
C ASP A 133 -32.31 -18.94 -0.91
N GLU A 134 -31.70 -19.83 -0.12
CA GLU A 134 -30.78 -19.47 0.97
C GLU A 134 -29.55 -18.68 0.47
N ILE A 135 -28.90 -19.16 -0.60
CA ILE A 135 -27.76 -18.46 -1.21
C ILE A 135 -28.19 -17.08 -1.70
N THR A 136 -29.32 -16.98 -2.39
CA THR A 136 -29.86 -15.71 -2.89
C THR A 136 -30.15 -14.72 -1.76
N ALA A 137 -30.69 -15.20 -0.64
CA ALA A 137 -30.93 -14.39 0.54
C ALA A 137 -29.61 -13.90 1.16
N MET A 138 -28.60 -14.77 1.30
CA MET A 138 -27.27 -14.39 1.80
C MET A 138 -26.60 -13.34 0.90
N VAL A 139 -26.61 -13.54 -0.43
CA VAL A 139 -26.06 -12.58 -1.39
C VAL A 139 -26.75 -11.22 -1.25
N THR A 140 -28.07 -11.22 -1.14
CA THR A 140 -28.87 -9.99 -1.02
C THR A 140 -28.54 -9.24 0.27
N ALA A 141 -28.42 -9.96 1.39
CA ALA A 141 -28.02 -9.39 2.68
C ALA A 141 -26.59 -8.83 2.66
N LEU A 142 -25.67 -9.46 1.93
CA LEU A 142 -24.27 -9.05 1.85
C LEU A 142 -24.00 -7.99 0.79
N LYS A 143 -24.95 -7.71 -0.11
CA LYS A 143 -24.77 -6.76 -1.22
C LYS A 143 -24.22 -5.39 -0.80
N PRO A 144 -24.70 -4.72 0.27
CA PRO A 144 -24.12 -3.44 0.70
C PRO A 144 -22.64 -3.54 1.06
N LEU A 145 -22.22 -4.65 1.66
CA LEU A 145 -20.82 -4.91 2.00
C LEU A 145 -19.98 -5.13 0.74
N LEU A 146 -20.51 -5.89 -0.23
CA LEU A 146 -19.84 -6.14 -1.49
C LEU A 146 -19.69 -4.84 -2.30
N ASP A 147 -20.72 -4.00 -2.34
CA ASP A 147 -20.69 -2.72 -3.07
C ASP A 147 -19.68 -1.73 -2.45
N ALA A 148 -19.34 -1.88 -1.17
CA ALA A 148 -18.34 -1.07 -0.47
C ALA A 148 -16.88 -1.35 -0.92
N GLU A 149 -16.61 -2.46 -1.61
CA GLU A 149 -15.25 -2.85 -2.01
C GLU A 149 -14.56 -1.79 -2.88
N LEU A 150 -15.24 -1.33 -3.94
CA LEU A 150 -14.66 -0.41 -4.91
C LEU A 150 -14.40 0.99 -4.32
N PRO A 151 -15.37 1.63 -3.62
CA PRO A 151 -15.11 2.91 -2.95
C PRO A 151 -14.00 2.82 -1.93
N LEU A 152 -13.98 1.77 -1.11
CA LEU A 152 -12.93 1.56 -0.11
C LEU A 152 -11.57 1.42 -0.80
N SER A 153 -11.46 0.54 -1.80
CA SER A 153 -10.22 0.35 -2.55
C SER A 153 -9.73 1.65 -3.23
N SER A 154 -10.64 2.48 -3.73
CA SER A 154 -10.30 3.79 -4.32
C SER A 154 -9.76 4.75 -3.27
N GLU A 155 -10.41 4.81 -2.10
CA GLU A 155 -9.95 5.61 -0.95
C GLU A 155 -8.54 5.18 -0.52
N LEU A 156 -8.29 3.87 -0.44
CA LEU A 156 -6.98 3.32 -0.11
C LEU A 156 -5.91 3.66 -1.17
N ASN A 157 -6.31 3.78 -2.43
CA ASN A 157 -5.42 4.14 -3.54
C ASN A 157 -5.24 5.66 -3.70
N GLY A 158 -5.78 6.48 -2.80
CA GLY A 158 -5.68 7.94 -2.88
C GLY A 158 -6.57 8.56 -3.97
N GLY A 159 -7.68 7.91 -4.34
CA GLY A 159 -8.66 8.43 -5.31
C GLY A 159 -8.32 8.21 -6.78
N LEU A 160 -7.24 7.49 -7.09
CA LEU A 160 -6.89 7.11 -8.46
C LEU A 160 -7.81 5.97 -8.94
N SER A 161 -8.79 6.34 -9.78
CA SER A 161 -9.75 5.41 -10.38
C SER A 161 -9.09 4.47 -11.39
N GLY A 162 -9.49 3.20 -11.39
CA GLY A 162 -9.26 2.32 -12.55
C GLY A 162 -9.02 0.83 -12.27
N ARG A 163 -8.74 0.40 -11.03
CA ARG A 163 -8.58 -1.03 -10.72
C ARG A 163 -9.00 -1.36 -9.28
N ALA A 164 -9.81 -2.42 -9.12
CA ALA A 164 -10.38 -2.92 -7.85
C ALA A 164 -9.35 -3.47 -6.83
N SER A 165 -8.06 -3.39 -7.12
CA SER A 165 -7.02 -3.85 -6.21
C SER A 165 -6.41 -2.66 -5.46
N ALA A 166 -6.60 -2.56 -4.13
CA ALA A 166 -5.78 -1.72 -3.27
C ALA A 166 -4.30 -2.15 -3.36
N TYR A 167 -3.48 -1.19 -3.76
CA TYR A 167 -2.05 -1.40 -4.00
C TYR A 167 -1.26 -0.72 -2.89
N ALA A 168 -0.11 -1.29 -2.53
CA ALA A 168 0.87 -0.61 -1.67
C ALA A 168 1.60 0.50 -2.46
N ARG A 169 0.85 1.52 -2.91
CA ARG A 169 1.38 2.79 -3.44
C ARG A 169 1.11 3.91 -2.43
N SER A 170 1.59 5.11 -2.77
CA SER A 170 1.57 6.33 -1.94
C SER A 170 0.26 6.62 -1.20
N GLY A 171 -0.90 6.20 -1.72
CA GLY A 171 -2.23 6.44 -1.14
C GLY A 171 -2.46 5.83 0.24
N TRP A 172 -1.97 4.61 0.51
CA TRP A 172 -2.06 4.00 1.84
C TRP A 172 -0.89 4.36 2.74
N GLN A 173 0.28 4.54 2.13
CA GLN A 173 1.48 4.94 2.85
C GLN A 173 1.39 6.36 3.40
N SER A 174 0.64 7.26 2.74
CA SER A 174 0.34 8.59 3.30
C SER A 174 -0.60 8.51 4.51
N LEU A 175 -1.41 7.45 4.64
CA LEU A 175 -2.21 7.17 5.83
C LEU A 175 -1.37 6.65 7.00
N ILE A 176 -0.23 6.05 6.70
CA ILE A 176 0.66 5.39 7.65
C ILE A 176 1.81 6.33 8.07
N ASN A 177 2.31 7.16 7.15
CA ASN A 177 3.46 8.03 7.38
C ASN A 177 3.17 9.50 6.99
N PRO A 178 2.61 10.30 7.92
CA PRO A 178 2.25 11.70 7.65
C PRO A 178 3.45 12.61 7.35
N ARG A 179 4.70 12.18 7.59
CA ARG A 179 5.90 12.97 7.26
C ARG A 179 6.16 13.12 5.74
N ARG A 180 5.45 12.36 4.90
CA ARG A 180 5.53 12.48 3.42
C ARG A 180 4.48 13.43 2.82
N ALA A 181 3.56 13.97 3.62
CA ALA A 181 2.65 15.02 3.16
C ALA A 181 3.35 16.37 3.21
N SER A 182 3.66 16.95 2.06
CA SER A 182 4.05 18.35 1.97
C SER A 182 2.86 19.25 2.35
N SER A 183 3.09 20.20 3.27
CA SER A 183 2.27 21.40 3.57
C SER A 183 1.08 21.27 4.55
N ASP A 184 1.28 21.80 5.77
CA ASP A 184 0.43 22.73 6.53
C ASP A 184 -1.11 22.57 6.57
N THR A 185 -1.63 21.35 6.58
CA THR A 185 -3.02 21.09 6.99
C THR A 185 -3.05 20.12 8.15
N LEU A 186 -3.69 20.52 9.26
CA LEU A 186 -4.02 19.62 10.36
C LEU A 186 -4.68 18.36 9.76
N PRO A 187 -4.17 17.14 10.04
CA PRO A 187 -4.77 15.94 9.51
C PRO A 187 -6.21 15.86 10.03
N ASP A 188 -7.15 15.74 9.11
CA ASP A 188 -8.53 15.41 9.43
C ASP A 188 -8.54 14.15 10.30
N LEU A 189 -8.97 14.31 11.55
CA LEU A 189 -8.97 13.27 12.58
C LEU A 189 -10.15 12.29 12.41
N THR A 190 -11.00 12.48 11.39
CA THR A 190 -12.00 11.46 11.07
C THR A 190 -11.29 10.19 10.61
N PRO A 191 -11.51 9.03 11.27
CA PRO A 191 -10.93 7.77 10.82
C PRO A 191 -11.45 7.48 9.42
N ARG A 192 -10.55 7.54 8.43
CA ARG A 192 -10.84 7.14 7.05
C ARG A 192 -11.37 5.70 7.03
N ALA A 193 -12.33 5.43 6.14
CA ALA A 193 -13.16 4.21 6.12
C ALA A 193 -14.07 3.95 7.34
N SER A 194 -14.32 4.95 8.21
CA SER A 194 -15.31 4.82 9.30
C SER A 194 -16.71 4.42 8.79
N TRP A 195 -17.11 4.91 7.62
CA TRP A 195 -18.38 4.57 6.96
C TRP A 195 -18.52 3.07 6.64
N VAL A 196 -17.41 2.34 6.44
CA VAL A 196 -17.43 0.89 6.19
C VAL A 196 -17.75 0.12 7.48
N SER A 197 -17.45 0.70 8.64
CA SER A 197 -17.67 0.05 9.92
C SER A 197 -19.13 -0.29 10.16
N ASP A 198 -20.04 0.62 9.82
CA ASP A 198 -21.48 0.39 10.00
C ASP A 198 -22.01 -0.67 9.04
N ILE A 199 -21.48 -0.68 7.81
CA ILE A 199 -21.80 -1.69 6.80
C ILE A 199 -21.33 -3.08 7.25
N LEU A 200 -20.10 -3.19 7.74
CA LEU A 200 -19.55 -4.44 8.28
C LEU A 200 -20.34 -4.91 9.51
N LYS A 201 -20.70 -4.00 10.41
CA LYS A 201 -21.54 -4.32 11.57
C LYS A 201 -22.89 -4.91 11.13
N ALA A 202 -23.55 -4.28 10.15
CA ALA A 202 -24.82 -4.76 9.62
C ALA A 202 -24.68 -6.11 8.88
N ALA A 203 -23.57 -6.31 8.16
CA ALA A 203 -23.30 -7.51 7.38
C ALA A 203 -22.72 -8.68 8.19
N LYS A 204 -22.31 -8.46 9.45
CA LYS A 204 -21.62 -9.45 10.31
C LYS A 204 -22.30 -10.82 10.32
N GLY A 205 -23.61 -10.86 10.62
CA GLY A 205 -24.35 -12.11 10.68
C GLY A 205 -24.39 -12.84 9.33
N GLY A 206 -24.46 -12.10 8.23
CA GLY A 206 -24.37 -12.66 6.87
C GLY A 206 -22.98 -13.24 6.58
N VAL A 207 -21.91 -12.55 6.98
CA VAL A 207 -20.52 -13.03 6.78
C VAL A 207 -20.26 -14.31 7.58
N GLU A 208 -20.69 -14.35 8.84
CA GLU A 208 -20.55 -15.53 9.69
C GLU A 208 -21.35 -16.72 9.18
N THR A 209 -22.59 -16.48 8.73
CA THR A 209 -23.46 -17.52 8.15
C THR A 209 -22.84 -18.06 6.86
N LEU A 210 -22.36 -17.17 5.99
CA LEU A 210 -21.70 -17.54 4.75
C LEU A 210 -20.44 -18.39 5.01
N TRP A 211 -19.58 -17.99 5.94
CA TRP A 211 -18.35 -18.72 6.26
C TRP A 211 -18.61 -20.12 6.83
N ARG A 212 -19.66 -20.27 7.63
CA ARG A 212 -20.07 -21.55 8.22
C ARG A 212 -20.95 -22.40 7.29
N TYR A 213 -21.27 -21.91 6.09
CA TYR A 213 -22.21 -22.57 5.22
C TYR A 213 -21.65 -23.92 4.70
N PRO A 214 -22.40 -25.04 4.77
CA PRO A 214 -21.87 -26.37 4.44
C PRO A 214 -21.30 -26.49 3.02
N LEU A 215 -21.92 -25.83 2.05
CA LEU A 215 -21.42 -25.82 0.67
C LEU A 215 -20.05 -25.14 0.57
N VAL A 216 -19.80 -24.07 1.32
CA VAL A 216 -18.50 -23.37 1.34
C VAL A 216 -17.40 -24.30 1.84
N ALA A 217 -17.64 -25.02 2.94
CA ALA A 217 -16.71 -26.02 3.45
C ALA A 217 -16.44 -27.14 2.44
N SER A 218 -17.49 -27.63 1.76
CA SER A 218 -17.38 -28.65 0.72
C SER A 218 -16.58 -28.17 -0.50
N LEU A 219 -16.78 -26.92 -0.94
CA LEU A 219 -16.04 -26.34 -2.08
C LEU A 219 -14.56 -26.09 -1.74
N LEU A 220 -14.25 -25.71 -0.50
CA LEU A 220 -12.87 -25.60 -0.02
C LEU A 220 -12.17 -26.97 -0.03
N ALA A 221 -12.81 -28.00 0.54
CA ALA A 221 -12.27 -29.35 0.59
C ALA A 221 -11.97 -29.92 -0.81
N ARG A 222 -12.83 -29.58 -1.79
CA ARG A 222 -12.70 -30.01 -3.19
C ARG A 222 -11.84 -29.07 -4.04
N ARG A 223 -11.24 -28.03 -3.45
CA ARG A 223 -10.43 -27.00 -4.15
C ARG A 223 -11.18 -26.29 -5.29
N LYS A 224 -12.51 -26.26 -5.24
CA LYS A 224 -13.38 -25.49 -6.16
C LYS A 224 -13.51 -24.03 -5.72
N LEU A 225 -13.37 -23.76 -4.43
CA LEU A 225 -13.23 -22.41 -3.87
C LEU A 225 -11.77 -22.17 -3.49
N LEU A 226 -11.12 -21.24 -4.18
CA LEU A 226 -9.72 -20.88 -3.94
C LEU A 226 -9.64 -19.54 -3.24
N LEU A 227 -9.66 -19.56 -1.91
CA LEU A 227 -9.46 -18.36 -1.12
C LEU A 227 -7.99 -17.98 -1.01
N GLU A 228 -7.76 -16.70 -0.73
CA GLU A 228 -6.48 -16.22 -0.27
C GLU A 228 -6.10 -16.88 1.06
N GLU A 229 -4.80 -17.13 1.30
CA GLU A 229 -4.30 -17.79 2.51
C GLU A 229 -4.74 -17.11 3.82
N SER A 230 -4.84 -15.78 3.83
CA SER A 230 -5.28 -15.02 5.02
C SER A 230 -6.80 -14.94 5.18
N ALA A 231 -7.59 -15.33 4.17
CA ALA A 231 -9.05 -15.19 4.21
C ALA A 231 -9.70 -15.99 5.34
N PRO A 232 -9.33 -17.27 5.60
CA PRO A 232 -9.89 -18.03 6.73
C PRO A 232 -9.64 -17.37 8.08
N TYR A 233 -8.48 -16.74 8.28
CA TYR A 233 -8.16 -16.00 9.50
C TYR A 233 -9.15 -14.85 9.71
N PHE A 234 -9.37 -14.03 8.68
CA PHE A 234 -10.27 -12.88 8.78
C PHE A 234 -11.74 -13.27 8.93
N LEU A 235 -12.21 -14.26 8.16
CA LEU A 235 -13.60 -14.74 8.23
C LEU A 235 -13.92 -15.40 9.57
N SER A 236 -12.98 -16.14 10.14
CA SER A 236 -13.15 -16.76 11.47
C SER A 236 -13.15 -15.74 12.61
N ASN A 237 -12.56 -14.56 12.38
CA ASN A 237 -12.51 -13.45 13.33
C ASN A 237 -13.50 -12.32 13.00
N ALA A 238 -14.48 -12.56 12.13
CA ALA A 238 -15.45 -11.54 11.71
C ALA A 238 -16.21 -10.93 12.90
N ASP A 239 -16.47 -11.71 13.95
CA ASP A 239 -17.19 -11.27 15.15
C ASP A 239 -16.58 -10.01 15.80
N ARG A 240 -15.24 -10.04 16.00
CA ARG A 240 -14.48 -8.94 16.60
C ARG A 240 -14.12 -7.85 15.58
N ILE A 241 -13.90 -8.22 14.32
CA ILE A 241 -13.44 -7.26 13.30
C ILE A 241 -14.58 -6.36 12.82
N CYS A 242 -15.80 -6.89 12.73
CA CYS A 242 -16.98 -6.14 12.31
C CYS A 242 -17.53 -5.22 13.42
N TYR A 243 -16.91 -5.18 14.60
CA TYR A 243 -17.36 -4.35 15.70
C TYR A 243 -16.92 -2.87 15.49
N PRO A 244 -17.75 -1.86 15.83
CA PRO A 244 -17.45 -0.46 15.50
C PRO A 244 -16.19 0.15 16.11
N ASP A 245 -15.77 -0.33 17.28
CA ASP A 245 -14.58 0.12 17.99
C ASP A 245 -13.33 -0.72 17.67
N TYR A 246 -13.43 -1.62 16.67
CA TYR A 246 -12.35 -2.50 16.27
C TYR A 246 -11.05 -1.74 15.95
N ILE A 247 -9.99 -2.12 16.66
CA ILE A 247 -8.61 -1.70 16.40
C ILE A 247 -7.80 -2.94 15.99
N PRO A 248 -7.09 -2.91 14.84
CA PRO A 248 -6.28 -4.03 14.40
C PRO A 248 -5.23 -4.48 15.41
N THR A 249 -5.25 -5.78 15.70
CA THR A 249 -4.20 -6.44 16.46
C THR A 249 -2.95 -6.63 15.61
N THR A 250 -1.82 -6.99 16.26
CA THR A 250 -0.59 -7.30 15.51
C THR A 250 -0.82 -8.43 14.53
N GLU A 251 -1.58 -9.44 14.94
CA GLU A 251 -1.89 -10.60 14.12
C GLU A 251 -2.74 -10.21 12.90
N ASP A 252 -3.69 -9.28 13.06
CA ASP A 252 -4.47 -8.74 11.94
C ASP A 252 -3.58 -8.05 10.91
N ILE A 253 -2.64 -7.24 11.39
CA ILE A 253 -1.72 -6.50 10.53
C ILE A 253 -0.79 -7.46 9.80
N LEU A 254 -0.33 -8.53 10.44
CA LEU A 254 0.52 -9.53 9.81
C LEU A 254 -0.21 -10.28 8.68
N HIS A 255 -1.47 -10.69 8.93
CA HIS A 255 -2.30 -11.37 7.93
C HIS A 255 -2.88 -10.44 6.85
N ALA A 256 -2.98 -9.14 7.12
CA ALA A 256 -3.56 -8.16 6.20
C ALA A 256 -2.78 -8.10 4.89
N ARG A 257 -3.44 -8.37 3.77
CA ARG A 257 -2.75 -8.37 2.47
C ARG A 257 -3.05 -7.11 1.67
N MET A 258 -1.97 -6.44 1.28
CA MET A 258 -1.94 -5.46 0.20
C MET A 258 -1.05 -5.96 -0.93
N GLN A 259 -1.46 -5.78 -2.18
CA GLN A 259 -0.59 -6.12 -3.31
C GLN A 259 0.47 -5.02 -3.49
N THR A 260 1.74 -5.38 -3.35
CA THR A 260 2.85 -4.47 -3.65
C THR A 260 3.00 -4.27 -5.16
N LEU A 261 2.83 -3.04 -5.64
CA LEU A 261 3.17 -2.65 -7.02
C LEU A 261 4.44 -1.82 -7.04
N GLY A 262 5.38 -2.19 -7.91
CA GLY A 262 6.68 -1.52 -8.00
C GLY A 262 7.57 -1.84 -6.80
N VAL A 263 8.35 -0.86 -6.36
CA VAL A 263 9.27 -0.98 -5.24
C VAL A 263 8.80 -0.09 -4.10
N VAL A 264 8.70 -0.67 -2.91
CA VAL A 264 8.38 0.06 -1.69
C VAL A 264 9.62 0.11 -0.80
N GLU A 265 10.01 1.32 -0.42
CA GLU A 265 11.10 1.58 0.52
C GLU A 265 10.56 1.80 1.93
N HIS A 266 11.15 1.09 2.89
CA HIS A 266 10.88 1.21 4.31
C HIS A 266 12.17 1.49 5.07
N SER A 267 12.14 2.44 6.00
CA SER A 267 13.32 2.82 6.81
C SER A 267 13.08 2.50 8.27
N LEU A 268 14.02 1.80 8.90
CA LEU A 268 13.99 1.40 10.31
C LEU A 268 15.28 1.84 10.99
N SER A 269 15.18 2.43 12.18
CA SER A 269 16.32 2.70 13.05
C SER A 269 16.59 1.47 13.93
N VAL A 270 17.70 0.79 13.70
CA VAL A 270 18.09 -0.42 14.45
C VAL A 270 19.29 -0.10 15.34
N HIS A 271 19.14 -0.32 16.64
CA HIS A 271 20.24 -0.20 17.59
C HIS A 271 20.97 -1.53 17.69
N GLN A 272 22.23 -1.57 17.25
CA GLN A 272 23.06 -2.76 17.30
C GLN A 272 24.48 -2.40 17.74
N ALA A 273 25.03 -3.16 18.69
CA ALA A 273 26.40 -2.97 19.22
C ALA A 273 26.71 -1.53 19.66
N GLY A 274 25.75 -0.87 20.32
CA GLY A 274 25.90 0.51 20.82
C GLY A 274 25.87 1.60 19.75
N LYS A 275 25.53 1.27 18.50
CA LYS A 275 25.38 2.22 17.40
C LYS A 275 23.99 2.12 16.78
N GLU A 276 23.47 3.24 16.32
CA GLU A 276 22.25 3.29 15.52
C GLU A 276 22.60 3.12 14.04
N TYR A 277 21.91 2.17 13.40
CA TYR A 277 21.98 1.90 11.96
C TYR A 277 20.63 2.18 11.31
N THR A 278 20.65 2.84 10.17
CA THR A 278 19.45 3.04 9.34
C THR A 278 19.31 1.88 8.38
N TRP A 279 18.38 0.98 8.65
CA TRP A 279 18.03 -0.12 7.76
C TRP A 279 17.00 0.37 6.73
N ARG A 280 17.37 0.38 5.46
CA ARG A 280 16.46 0.62 4.34
C ARG A 280 16.11 -0.69 3.67
N MET A 281 14.87 -1.13 3.83
CA MET A 281 14.36 -2.36 3.25
C MET A 281 13.53 -2.02 2.01
N PHE A 282 13.82 -2.68 0.90
CA PHE A 282 13.11 -2.52 -0.36
C PHE A 282 12.27 -3.78 -0.63
N ASP A 283 10.95 -3.67 -0.49
CA ASP A 283 9.98 -4.71 -0.87
C ASP A 283 9.58 -4.51 -2.33
N VAL A 284 9.94 -5.45 -3.19
CA VAL A 284 9.62 -5.37 -4.62
C VAL A 284 8.46 -6.29 -4.98
N GLY A 285 7.55 -5.80 -5.82
CA GLY A 285 6.42 -6.58 -6.32
C GLY A 285 6.90 -7.80 -7.10
N GLY A 286 6.48 -9.00 -6.66
CA GLY A 286 6.93 -10.29 -7.21
C GLY A 286 6.37 -10.69 -8.58
N ALA A 287 5.47 -9.89 -9.16
CA ALA A 287 4.85 -10.16 -10.46
C ALA A 287 5.86 -9.98 -11.62
N ARG A 288 5.80 -10.85 -12.64
CA ARG A 288 6.75 -10.85 -13.78
C ARG A 288 6.89 -9.47 -14.45
N GLY A 289 5.80 -8.73 -14.60
CA GLY A 289 5.79 -7.39 -15.21
C GLY A 289 6.37 -6.26 -14.36
N GLN A 290 6.70 -6.51 -13.09
CA GLN A 290 7.26 -5.50 -12.15
C GLN A 290 8.79 -5.60 -12.03
N ARG A 291 9.42 -6.61 -12.63
CA ARG A 291 10.85 -6.91 -12.45
C ARG A 291 11.79 -5.83 -12.98
N ASN A 292 11.39 -5.11 -14.03
CA ASN A 292 12.19 -4.01 -14.58
C ASN A 292 12.37 -2.86 -13.57
N ALA A 293 11.44 -2.71 -12.61
CA ALA A 293 11.56 -1.70 -11.55
C ALA A 293 12.61 -2.05 -10.49
N TRP A 294 13.12 -3.30 -10.47
CA TRP A 294 14.05 -3.76 -9.45
C TRP A 294 15.49 -3.31 -9.74
N ILE A 295 15.84 -3.15 -11.02
CA ILE A 295 17.21 -2.96 -11.51
C ILE A 295 17.95 -1.84 -10.75
N PRO A 296 17.38 -0.63 -10.54
CA PRO A 296 18.09 0.44 -9.85
C PRO A 296 18.44 0.15 -8.38
N TYR A 297 17.78 -0.83 -7.75
CA TYR A 297 17.96 -1.16 -6.34
C TYR A 297 18.99 -2.26 -6.11
N PHE A 298 19.48 -2.92 -7.17
CA PHE A 298 20.53 -3.95 -7.07
C PHE A 298 21.91 -3.34 -6.84
N ASP A 299 22.23 -2.24 -7.54
CA ASP A 299 23.60 -1.67 -7.55
C ASP A 299 24.04 -1.12 -6.19
N ASP A 300 23.07 -0.71 -5.36
CA ASP A 300 23.31 -0.07 -4.07
C ASP A 300 22.91 -0.94 -2.85
N ALA A 301 22.52 -2.21 -3.08
CA ALA A 301 22.10 -3.12 -2.02
C ALA A 301 23.31 -3.60 -1.18
N THR A 302 23.17 -3.50 0.15
CA THR A 302 24.11 -4.10 1.10
C THR A 302 23.89 -5.61 1.22
N ALA A 303 22.63 -6.05 1.16
CA ALA A 303 22.24 -7.45 1.23
C ALA A 303 20.97 -7.72 0.41
N ILE A 304 20.83 -8.97 -0.04
CA ILE A 304 19.64 -9.45 -0.74
C ILE A 304 19.06 -10.61 0.06
N ILE A 305 17.77 -10.55 0.40
CA ILE A 305 17.02 -11.65 1.00
C ILE A 305 16.09 -12.22 -0.08
N PHE A 306 16.30 -13.48 -0.45
CA PHE A 306 15.46 -14.17 -1.43
C PHE A 306 14.49 -15.12 -0.73
N LEU A 307 13.20 -14.92 -0.95
CA LEU A 307 12.13 -15.75 -0.41
C LEU A 307 11.53 -16.64 -1.50
N GLY A 308 11.59 -17.95 -1.28
CA GLY A 308 10.94 -18.96 -2.11
C GLY A 308 9.88 -19.72 -1.32
N LEU A 309 8.81 -20.11 -1.99
CA LEU A 309 7.85 -21.06 -1.42
C LEU A 309 8.49 -22.45 -1.45
N SER A 310 8.73 -23.04 -0.28
CA SER A 310 9.04 -24.46 -0.17
C SER A 310 7.71 -25.22 -0.12
N TYR A 311 7.21 -25.64 -1.28
CA TYR A 311 6.13 -26.63 -1.31
C TYR A 311 6.71 -27.98 -0.83
N CYS A 312 6.60 -28.29 0.45
CA CYS A 312 6.64 -29.66 0.95
C CYS A 312 5.20 -30.12 1.18
N ASN A 313 4.53 -30.54 0.10
CA ASN A 313 3.48 -31.54 0.26
C ASN A 313 4.21 -32.87 0.41
N SER A 314 4.37 -33.33 1.64
CA SER A 314 4.54 -34.76 1.90
C SER A 314 3.30 -35.48 1.34
N LEU A 315 3.57 -36.40 0.42
CA LEU A 315 2.65 -37.35 -0.20
C LEU A 315 1.76 -38.07 0.82
#